data_AF-A0A660Y018-F1
#
_entry.id   AF-A0A660Y018-F1
#
_cell.length_a   1.000
_cell.length_b   1.000
_cell.length_c   1.000
_cell.angle_alpha   90.00
_cell.angle_beta   90.00
_cell.angle_gamma   90.00
#
_symmetry.space_group_name_H-M   'P 1'
#
loop_
_entity.id
_entity.type
_entity.pdbx_description
1 polymer ?
#
loop_
_entity_poly.entity_id
_entity_poly.type
_entity_poly.pdbx_seq_one_letter_code
_entity_poly.pdbx_strand_id
1 'polypeptide(L)'
;MSSCPPFREVPMLALCMVMLFLWELRDCASEEPIAMVVSVSGKVEWREGEKAPWKLATKGLQLFQGNELRTGPLSRATIVFVADGSRVLVNEDTELTLEAKGLGEIPKPTGRLRMFMGEVYSKVRPNRSFEIETPVSVASVRGTEFDLSHDAELELTELVVVDGLVELSNALGRTLAGAYMRTSARRGEPPEPPDTLSQRQVRDRVSWTERVEPKWKLNLIPEGEGKVPVGGTLEVLVQAISPRTGQVDRSCRVTLHPLSVDLPGLLFSTDGGRTWAQAPVVQIEAGEGRFILKGNKEGTVHITATGPDCAPGEATIVVASEKGRKIIEMEYIDEKGKKRRLRIELEEK
;
A
#
# COMPACT_ATOMS: atom_id res chain seq x y z
N MET A 1 49.40 56.15 -28.23
CA MET A 1 48.03 56.44 -27.75
C MET A 1 47.05 55.69 -28.62
N SER A 2 46.05 55.08 -27.99
CA SER A 2 44.84 54.47 -28.57
C SER A 2 44.96 53.04 -29.12
N SER A 3 44.91 52.14 -28.14
CA SER A 3 44.30 50.81 -28.09
C SER A 3 43.17 50.49 -29.08
N CYS A 4 43.25 49.32 -29.71
CA CYS A 4 42.11 48.54 -30.21
C CYS A 4 42.43 47.04 -30.00
N PRO A 5 41.65 46.26 -29.24
CA PRO A 5 41.98 44.85 -28.99
C PRO A 5 41.51 43.98 -30.18
N PRO A 6 42.20 42.89 -30.52
CA PRO A 6 41.67 41.93 -31.47
C PRO A 6 40.51 41.17 -30.83
N PHE A 7 39.43 41.04 -31.58
CA PHE A 7 38.26 40.22 -31.30
C PHE A 7 38.73 38.81 -30.92
N ARG A 8 38.61 38.44 -29.65
CA ARG A 8 38.85 37.09 -29.17
C ARG A 8 37.71 36.23 -29.71
N GLU A 9 38.02 35.37 -30.68
CA GLU A 9 37.12 34.30 -31.10
C GLU A 9 36.83 33.43 -29.87
N VAL A 10 35.57 33.45 -29.44
CA VAL A 10 35.08 32.47 -28.47
C VAL A 10 35.16 31.12 -29.20
N PRO A 11 35.90 30.13 -28.68
CA PRO A 11 36.06 28.87 -29.38
C PRO A 11 34.70 28.19 -29.49
N MET A 12 34.31 27.86 -30.72
CA MET A 12 33.05 27.18 -31.10
C MET A 12 32.81 25.88 -30.29
N LEU A 13 33.88 25.30 -29.74
CA LEU A 13 33.88 24.16 -28.82
C LEU A 13 33.27 24.46 -27.44
N ALA A 14 33.41 25.68 -26.92
CA ALA A 14 32.81 26.06 -25.64
C ALA A 14 31.27 26.22 -25.73
N LEU A 15 30.77 26.62 -26.90
CA LEU A 15 29.33 26.72 -27.17
C LEU A 15 28.67 25.33 -27.31
N CYS A 16 29.39 24.35 -27.88
CA CYS A 16 28.92 22.96 -27.96
C CYS A 16 28.93 22.26 -26.59
N MET A 17 29.89 22.56 -25.71
CA MET A 17 29.93 21.99 -24.36
C MET A 17 28.79 22.51 -23.46
N VAL A 18 28.33 23.75 -23.65
CA VAL A 18 27.15 24.29 -22.95
C VAL A 18 25.85 23.71 -23.52
N MET A 19 25.77 23.42 -24.82
CA MET A 19 24.62 22.69 -25.41
C MET A 19 24.58 21.20 -25.01
N LEU A 20 25.74 20.57 -24.77
CA LEU A 20 25.83 19.22 -24.21
C LEU A 20 25.50 19.17 -22.71
N PHE A 21 25.77 20.24 -21.95
CA PHE A 21 25.32 20.39 -20.55
C PHE A 21 23.83 20.72 -20.42
N LEU A 22 23.21 21.33 -21.45
CA LEU A 22 21.77 21.60 -21.49
C LEU A 22 20.92 20.41 -21.94
N TRP A 23 21.54 19.33 -22.42
CA TRP A 23 20.85 18.06 -22.73
C TRP A 23 20.62 17.18 -21.48
N GLU A 24 21.35 17.43 -20.39
CA GLU A 24 21.20 16.66 -19.15
C GLU A 24 20.09 17.17 -18.22
N LEU A 25 19.38 18.24 -18.59
CA LEU A 25 18.04 18.50 -18.07
C LEU A 25 17.05 17.61 -18.85
N ARG A 26 17.19 16.29 -18.67
CA ARG A 26 16.08 15.38 -18.94
C ARG A 26 14.93 15.88 -18.07
N ASP A 27 13.82 16.24 -18.73
CA ASP A 27 12.53 16.42 -18.09
C ASP A 27 12.32 15.25 -17.12
N CYS A 28 12.38 15.55 -15.82
CA CYS A 28 11.70 14.74 -14.83
C CYS A 28 10.21 15.01 -15.07
N ALA A 29 9.67 14.43 -16.15
CA ALA A 29 8.25 14.40 -16.38
C ALA A 29 7.68 13.62 -15.19
N SER A 30 7.16 14.36 -14.22
CA SER A 30 6.51 13.78 -13.06
C SER A 30 5.32 13.00 -13.57
N GLU A 31 5.39 11.67 -13.49
CA GLU A 31 4.23 10.83 -13.77
C GLU A 31 3.09 11.29 -12.85
N GLU A 32 1.94 11.64 -13.43
CA GLU A 32 0.80 12.09 -12.63
C GLU A 32 0.09 10.88 -12.00
N PRO A 33 -0.28 10.95 -10.72
CA PRO A 33 -1.00 9.88 -10.07
C PRO A 33 -2.39 9.72 -10.69
N ILE A 34 -2.78 8.48 -11.00
CA ILE A 34 -4.10 8.14 -11.57
C ILE A 34 -5.15 8.05 -10.47
N ALA A 35 -4.78 7.51 -9.32
CA ALA A 35 -5.67 7.34 -8.18
C ALA A 35 -4.92 7.52 -6.85
N MET A 36 -5.70 7.61 -5.77
CA MET A 36 -5.20 7.66 -4.41
C MET A 36 -5.99 6.71 -3.51
N VAL A 37 -5.31 5.99 -2.64
CA VAL A 37 -5.92 5.18 -1.59
C VAL A 37 -6.39 6.11 -0.46
N VAL A 38 -7.70 6.16 -0.21
CA VAL A 38 -8.28 7.03 0.82
C VAL A 38 -8.70 6.29 2.09
N SER A 39 -8.88 4.97 2.01
CA SER A 39 -9.17 4.11 3.14
C SER A 39 -8.56 2.72 2.94
N VAL A 40 -8.07 2.15 4.04
CA VAL A 40 -7.46 0.81 4.11
C VAL A 40 -7.97 0.15 5.38
N SER A 41 -8.49 -1.07 5.25
CA SER A 41 -8.91 -1.94 6.33
C SER A 41 -8.34 -3.33 6.09
N GLY A 42 -7.71 -3.95 7.08
CA GLY A 42 -7.06 -5.25 6.89
C GLY A 42 -5.71 -5.17 6.18
N LYS A 43 -5.36 -6.26 5.50
CA LYS A 43 -4.13 -6.42 4.73
C LYS A 43 -4.39 -6.04 3.27
N VAL A 44 -4.01 -4.81 2.92
CA VAL A 44 -4.02 -4.32 1.55
C VAL A 44 -2.58 -4.13 1.10
N GLU A 45 -2.26 -4.65 -0.07
CA GLU A 45 -0.93 -4.60 -0.64
C GLU A 45 -0.96 -3.95 -2.02
N TRP A 46 0.17 -3.38 -2.42
CA TRP A 46 0.36 -2.80 -3.74
C TRP A 46 1.76 -3.08 -4.25
N ARG A 47 1.97 -2.98 -5.57
CA ARG A 47 3.29 -3.02 -6.22
C ARG A 47 3.31 -2.14 -7.45
N GLU A 48 4.49 -1.65 -7.82
CA GLU A 48 4.68 -0.79 -8.99
C GLU A 48 4.39 -1.51 -10.32
N GLY A 49 4.49 -2.83 -10.32
CA GLY A 49 4.15 -3.73 -11.42
C GLY A 49 4.61 -5.15 -11.14
N GLU A 50 4.37 -6.07 -12.07
CA GLU A 50 4.50 -7.53 -11.87
C GLU A 50 5.82 -8.01 -11.22
N LYS A 51 6.95 -7.35 -11.53
CA LYS A 51 8.29 -7.73 -11.02
C LYS A 51 8.64 -7.12 -9.66
N ALA A 52 7.89 -6.12 -9.20
CA ALA A 52 8.15 -5.45 -7.93
C ALA A 52 7.58 -6.28 -6.76
N PRO A 53 8.24 -6.25 -5.59
CA PRO A 53 7.71 -6.90 -4.40
C PRO A 53 6.45 -6.20 -3.92
N TRP A 54 5.50 -6.98 -3.39
CA TRP A 54 4.31 -6.45 -2.73
C TRP A 54 4.70 -5.69 -1.46
N LYS A 55 4.11 -4.50 -1.29
CA LYS A 55 4.26 -3.62 -0.12
C LYS A 55 2.90 -3.37 0.48
N LEU A 56 2.84 -3.10 1.78
CA LEU A 56 1.57 -2.70 2.41
C LEU A 56 1.12 -1.34 1.90
N ALA A 57 -0.17 -1.21 1.62
CA ALA A 57 -0.80 0.04 1.25
C ALA A 57 -1.23 0.80 2.51
N THR A 58 -1.01 2.11 2.48
CA THR A 58 -1.45 3.02 3.55
C THR A 58 -2.36 4.10 2.97
N LYS A 59 -3.16 4.72 3.84
CA LYS A 59 -3.97 5.87 3.46
C LYS A 59 -3.08 7.00 2.95
N GLY A 60 -3.42 7.56 1.80
CA GLY A 60 -2.66 8.61 1.12
C GLY A 60 -1.71 8.08 0.05
N LEU A 61 -1.56 6.75 -0.09
CA LEU A 61 -0.79 6.15 -1.18
C LEU A 61 -1.31 6.63 -2.54
N GLN A 62 -0.40 7.16 -3.36
CA GLN A 62 -0.64 7.51 -4.74
C GLN A 62 -0.39 6.30 -5.64
N LEU A 63 -1.28 6.06 -6.59
CA LEU A 63 -1.20 4.95 -7.54
C LEU A 63 -1.04 5.50 -8.95
N PHE A 64 -0.08 4.94 -9.68
CA PHE A 64 0.35 5.34 -11.02
C PHE A 64 -0.06 4.30 -12.08
N GLN A 65 0.27 4.58 -13.35
CA GLN A 65 -0.03 3.68 -14.46
C GLN A 65 0.61 2.32 -14.23
N GLY A 66 -0.17 1.25 -14.35
CA GLY A 66 0.32 -0.12 -14.22
C GLY A 66 0.57 -0.58 -12.79
N ASN A 67 0.33 0.27 -11.78
CA ASN A 67 0.38 -0.18 -10.39
C ASN A 67 -0.72 -1.19 -10.13
N GLU A 68 -0.39 -2.17 -9.30
CA GLU A 68 -1.31 -3.23 -8.90
C GLU A 68 -1.65 -3.08 -7.43
N LEU A 69 -2.89 -3.40 -7.08
CA LEU A 69 -3.42 -3.40 -5.72
C LEU A 69 -4.13 -4.72 -5.48
N ARG A 70 -3.92 -5.31 -4.31
CA ARG A 70 -4.66 -6.48 -3.86
C ARG A 70 -5.14 -6.35 -2.42
N THR A 71 -6.27 -6.96 -2.15
CA THR A 71 -6.85 -7.12 -0.81
C THR A 71 -6.81 -8.59 -0.42
N GLY A 72 -6.38 -8.89 0.80
CA GLY A 72 -6.49 -10.24 1.36
C GLY A 72 -7.87 -10.53 1.95
N PRO A 73 -8.01 -11.68 2.65
CA PRO A 73 -9.22 -12.00 3.40
C PRO A 73 -9.54 -10.93 4.44
N LEU A 74 -10.81 -10.62 4.64
CA LEU A 74 -11.29 -9.60 5.59
C LEU A 74 -10.61 -8.23 5.42
N SER A 75 -10.17 -7.92 4.19
CA SER A 75 -9.41 -6.72 3.88
C SER A 75 -10.08 -5.94 2.75
N ARG A 76 -10.05 -4.61 2.85
CA ARG A 76 -10.81 -3.72 1.97
C ARG A 76 -10.08 -2.42 1.75
N ALA A 77 -10.30 -1.81 0.61
CA ALA A 77 -9.73 -0.52 0.28
C ALA A 77 -10.77 0.40 -0.35
N THR A 78 -10.55 1.71 -0.26
CA THR A 78 -11.21 2.68 -1.13
C THR A 78 -10.16 3.44 -1.90
N ILE A 79 -10.29 3.46 -3.23
CA ILE A 79 -9.49 4.27 -4.12
C ILE A 79 -10.34 5.38 -4.75
N VAL A 80 -9.72 6.52 -5.01
CA VAL A 80 -10.34 7.66 -5.68
C VAL A 80 -9.48 8.07 -6.86
N PHE A 81 -10.07 8.09 -8.04
CA PHE A 81 -9.40 8.52 -9.27
C PHE A 81 -9.19 10.04 -9.25
N VAL A 82 -7.98 10.49 -9.53
CA VAL A 82 -7.58 11.91 -9.44
C VAL A 82 -8.24 12.74 -10.56
N ALA A 83 -8.35 12.17 -11.77
CA ALA A 83 -8.83 12.89 -12.96
C ALA A 83 -10.32 13.28 -12.92
N ASP A 84 -11.13 12.53 -12.18
CA ASP A 84 -12.58 12.68 -12.19
C ASP A 84 -13.25 12.56 -10.82
N GLY A 85 -12.55 12.08 -9.80
CA GLY A 85 -13.08 11.86 -8.46
C GLY A 85 -14.03 10.67 -8.36
N SER A 86 -14.02 9.76 -9.34
CA SER A 86 -14.74 8.49 -9.27
C SER A 86 -14.17 7.65 -8.14
N ARG A 87 -15.05 7.02 -7.37
CA ARG A 87 -14.69 6.24 -6.18
C ARG A 87 -14.90 4.76 -6.45
N VAL A 88 -13.90 3.95 -6.12
CA VAL A 88 -13.99 2.50 -6.21
C VAL A 88 -13.68 1.91 -4.85
N LEU A 89 -14.64 1.17 -4.32
CA LEU A 89 -14.50 0.37 -3.12
C LEU A 89 -14.05 -1.02 -3.58
N VAL A 90 -13.04 -1.57 -2.92
CA VAL A 90 -12.42 -2.84 -3.25
C VAL A 90 -12.73 -3.81 -2.12
N ASN A 91 -13.42 -4.90 -2.42
CA ASN A 91 -13.79 -5.91 -1.43
C ASN A 91 -12.59 -6.81 -1.10
N GLU A 92 -12.78 -7.82 -0.25
CA GLU A 92 -11.78 -8.84 0.04
C GLU A 92 -11.43 -9.69 -1.18
N ASP A 93 -10.28 -10.35 -1.13
CA ASP A 93 -9.79 -11.28 -2.17
C ASP A 93 -9.88 -10.72 -3.60
N THR A 94 -9.50 -9.45 -3.75
CA THR A 94 -9.58 -8.72 -5.02
C THR A 94 -8.19 -8.34 -5.49
N GLU A 95 -7.92 -8.54 -6.78
CA GLU A 95 -6.67 -8.14 -7.44
C GLU A 95 -6.98 -7.28 -8.67
N LEU A 96 -6.40 -6.07 -8.70
CA LEU A 96 -6.62 -5.11 -9.76
C LEU A 96 -5.35 -4.37 -10.19
N THR A 97 -5.33 -3.98 -11.45
CA THR A 97 -4.31 -3.10 -12.05
C THR A 97 -4.96 -1.78 -12.44
N LEU A 98 -4.31 -0.68 -12.09
CA LEU A 98 -4.75 0.65 -12.44
C LEU A 98 -4.18 1.04 -13.80
N GLU A 99 -5.05 1.46 -14.71
CA GLU A 99 -4.66 1.96 -16.02
C GLU A 99 -5.35 3.30 -16.28
N ALA A 100 -4.68 4.18 -17.04
CA ALA A 100 -5.33 5.31 -17.68
C ALA A 100 -5.35 5.08 -19.19
N LYS A 101 -6.52 5.27 -19.80
CA LYS A 101 -6.64 5.45 -21.25
C LYS A 101 -6.55 6.93 -21.57
N GLY A 102 -5.66 7.30 -22.50
CA GLY A 102 -5.53 8.66 -23.01
C GLY A 102 -4.37 9.49 -22.47
N LEU A 103 -3.28 8.87 -22.01
CA LEU A 103 -1.99 9.57 -21.82
C LEU A 103 -1.49 10.06 -23.20
N GLY A 104 -1.79 11.33 -23.54
CA GLY A 104 -1.53 11.94 -24.85
C GLY A 104 -2.41 13.17 -25.10
N GLU A 105 -2.71 13.48 -26.38
CA GLU A 105 -3.51 14.66 -26.82
C GLU A 105 -5.00 14.64 -26.40
N ILE A 106 -5.45 13.64 -25.63
CA ILE A 106 -6.83 13.56 -25.15
C ILE A 106 -6.94 14.34 -23.84
N PRO A 107 -7.75 15.42 -23.77
CA PRO A 107 -7.70 16.37 -22.65
C PRO A 107 -8.22 15.83 -21.31
N LYS A 108 -8.73 14.58 -21.24
CA LYS A 108 -9.29 13.98 -20.02
C LYS A 108 -9.05 12.46 -20.04
N PRO A 109 -8.05 11.93 -19.31
CA PRO A 109 -7.85 10.49 -19.22
C PRO A 109 -9.09 9.82 -18.62
N THR A 110 -9.46 8.68 -19.19
CA THR A 110 -10.57 7.85 -18.71
C THR A 110 -10.01 6.85 -17.70
N GLY A 111 -10.62 6.78 -16.51
CA GLY A 111 -10.24 5.79 -15.51
C GLY A 111 -10.52 4.38 -16.03
N ARG A 112 -9.52 3.51 -16.00
CA ARG A 112 -9.66 2.11 -16.36
C ARG A 112 -9.10 1.24 -15.24
N LEU A 113 -9.85 0.20 -14.89
CA LEU A 113 -9.37 -0.87 -14.02
C LEU A 113 -9.33 -2.16 -14.80
N ARG A 114 -8.27 -2.94 -14.61
CA ARG A 114 -8.27 -4.35 -14.98
C ARG A 114 -8.38 -5.14 -13.69
N MET A 115 -9.46 -5.88 -13.52
CA MET A 115 -9.72 -6.70 -12.35
C MET A 115 -9.50 -8.16 -12.73
N PHE A 116 -8.52 -8.79 -12.10
CA PHE A 116 -8.19 -10.19 -12.34
C PHE A 116 -9.16 -11.12 -11.62
N MET A 117 -9.52 -10.78 -10.37
CA MET A 117 -10.50 -11.49 -9.55
C MET A 117 -11.04 -10.57 -8.44
N GLY A 118 -12.15 -10.96 -7.84
CA GLY A 118 -12.73 -10.31 -6.66
C GLY A 118 -13.95 -9.47 -6.96
N GLU A 119 -14.20 -8.44 -6.16
CA GLU A 119 -15.42 -7.63 -6.23
C GLU A 119 -15.12 -6.15 -5.96
N VAL A 120 -15.68 -5.29 -6.80
CA VAL A 120 -15.55 -3.84 -6.68
C VAL A 120 -16.91 -3.16 -6.79
N TYR A 121 -17.09 -2.12 -5.99
CA TYR A 121 -18.23 -1.23 -6.08
C TYR A 121 -17.76 0.14 -6.55
N SER A 122 -18.34 0.63 -7.64
CA SER A 122 -17.89 1.84 -8.31
C SER A 122 -18.99 2.89 -8.33
N LYS A 123 -18.65 4.10 -7.89
CA LYS A 123 -19.47 5.31 -8.02
C LYS A 123 -18.77 6.31 -8.93
N VAL A 124 -19.18 6.32 -10.19
CA VAL A 124 -18.59 7.13 -11.26
C VAL A 124 -19.33 8.45 -11.38
N ARG A 125 -18.59 9.57 -11.48
CA ARG A 125 -19.23 10.88 -11.57
C ARG A 125 -20.01 11.06 -12.88
N PRO A 126 -21.10 11.85 -12.88
CA PRO A 126 -21.84 12.16 -14.10
C PRO A 126 -20.93 12.71 -15.21
N ASN A 127 -21.23 12.34 -16.46
CA ASN A 127 -20.45 12.74 -17.65
C ASN A 127 -18.98 12.28 -17.69
N ARG A 128 -18.60 11.30 -16.88
CA ARG A 128 -17.29 10.68 -16.92
C ARG A 128 -17.40 9.24 -17.39
N SER A 129 -16.54 8.89 -18.33
CA SER A 129 -16.34 7.50 -18.76
C SER A 129 -15.51 6.78 -17.72
N PHE A 130 -15.82 5.50 -17.53
CA PHE A 130 -15.02 4.59 -16.73
C PHE A 130 -15.16 3.18 -17.31
N GLU A 131 -14.09 2.41 -17.25
CA GLU A 131 -14.09 1.03 -17.74
C GLU A 131 -13.52 0.09 -16.69
N ILE A 132 -14.16 -1.06 -16.51
CA ILE A 132 -13.61 -2.18 -15.77
C ILE A 132 -13.49 -3.36 -16.72
N GLU A 133 -12.27 -3.81 -16.96
CA GLU A 133 -11.99 -5.01 -17.73
C GLU A 133 -11.77 -6.19 -16.78
N THR A 134 -12.37 -7.32 -17.15
CA THR A 134 -12.15 -8.64 -16.55
C THR A 134 -11.62 -9.59 -17.65
N PRO A 135 -11.08 -10.76 -17.30
CA PRO A 135 -10.65 -11.74 -18.30
C PRO A 135 -11.71 -12.14 -19.34
N VAL A 136 -13.00 -11.98 -19.04
CA VAL A 136 -14.11 -12.44 -19.90
C VAL A 136 -14.99 -11.31 -20.46
N SER A 137 -14.87 -10.08 -19.96
CA SER A 137 -15.73 -8.96 -20.38
C SER A 137 -15.18 -7.59 -20.00
N VAL A 138 -15.69 -6.55 -20.66
CA VAL A 138 -15.46 -5.14 -20.34
C VAL A 138 -16.80 -4.50 -19.97
N ALA A 139 -16.86 -3.90 -18.77
CA ALA A 139 -17.95 -3.06 -18.32
C ALA A 139 -17.61 -1.59 -18.60
N SER A 140 -18.34 -0.97 -19.51
CA SER A 140 -18.19 0.42 -19.93
C SER A 140 -19.34 1.25 -19.37
N VAL A 141 -19.01 2.36 -18.72
CA VAL A 141 -20.02 3.17 -18.04
C VAL A 141 -19.87 4.67 -18.25
N ARG A 142 -20.97 5.39 -18.03
CA ARG A 142 -20.99 6.84 -17.97
C ARG A 142 -21.87 7.32 -16.82
N GLY A 143 -21.26 7.78 -15.74
CA GLY A 143 -21.98 8.31 -14.57
C GLY A 143 -22.93 7.30 -13.94
N THR A 144 -22.39 6.19 -13.44
CA THR A 144 -23.15 5.08 -12.88
C THR A 144 -22.71 4.71 -11.48
N GLU A 145 -23.58 4.00 -10.79
CA GLU A 145 -23.30 3.34 -9.52
C GLU A 145 -23.58 1.84 -9.69
N PHE A 146 -22.55 1.01 -9.54
CA PHE A 146 -22.65 -0.42 -9.86
C PHE A 146 -21.64 -1.26 -9.06
N ASP A 147 -21.99 -2.52 -8.88
CA ASP A 147 -21.17 -3.59 -8.30
C ASP A 147 -20.76 -4.55 -9.42
N LEU A 148 -19.49 -4.94 -9.44
CA LEU A 148 -18.96 -5.90 -10.41
C LEU A 148 -18.06 -6.90 -9.67
N SER A 149 -18.37 -8.18 -9.81
CA SER A 149 -17.53 -9.27 -9.31
C SER A 149 -17.02 -10.15 -10.44
N HIS A 150 -15.81 -10.68 -10.29
CA HIS A 150 -15.25 -11.67 -11.18
C HIS A 150 -14.69 -12.85 -10.39
N ASP A 151 -15.22 -14.03 -10.68
CA ASP A 151 -14.71 -15.30 -10.18
C ASP A 151 -13.76 -15.90 -11.22
N ALA A 152 -12.47 -16.01 -10.87
CA ALA A 152 -11.45 -16.51 -11.78
C ALA A 152 -11.51 -18.04 -11.99
N GLU A 153 -12.07 -18.80 -11.04
CA GLU A 153 -12.21 -20.26 -11.17
C GLU A 153 -13.42 -20.63 -12.04
N LEU A 154 -14.53 -19.93 -11.84
CA LEU A 154 -15.77 -20.09 -12.63
C LEU A 154 -15.73 -19.32 -13.96
N GLU A 155 -14.73 -18.47 -14.14
CA GLU A 155 -14.55 -17.54 -15.27
C GLU A 155 -15.83 -16.75 -15.56
N LEU A 156 -16.41 -16.22 -14.48
CA LEU A 156 -17.72 -15.58 -14.47
C LEU A 156 -17.58 -14.15 -13.95
N THR A 157 -17.99 -13.18 -14.76
CA THR A 157 -18.23 -11.81 -14.33
C THR A 157 -19.71 -11.61 -14.06
N GLU A 158 -20.05 -11.11 -12.89
CA GLU A 158 -21.41 -10.67 -12.55
C GLU A 158 -21.44 -9.15 -12.36
N LEU A 159 -22.47 -8.51 -12.91
CA LEU A 159 -22.67 -7.07 -12.84
C LEU A 159 -24.05 -6.79 -12.25
N VAL A 160 -24.10 -5.94 -11.23
CA VAL A 160 -25.34 -5.40 -10.66
C VAL A 160 -25.31 -3.89 -10.70
N VAL A 161 -26.29 -3.28 -11.37
CA VAL A 161 -26.37 -1.83 -11.52
C VAL A 161 -27.32 -1.26 -10.46
N VAL A 162 -26.79 -0.35 -9.64
CA VAL A 162 -27.57 0.37 -8.62
C VAL A 162 -28.25 1.58 -9.25
N ASP A 163 -27.50 2.38 -10.02
CA ASP A 163 -28.00 3.56 -10.72
C ASP A 163 -27.28 3.77 -12.07
N GLY A 164 -28.03 4.30 -13.04
CA GLY A 164 -27.52 4.58 -14.38
C GLY A 164 -27.61 3.40 -15.36
N LEU A 165 -26.68 3.34 -16.30
CA LEU A 165 -26.64 2.38 -17.41
C LEU A 165 -25.22 1.89 -17.67
N VAL A 166 -25.04 0.57 -17.66
CA VAL A 166 -23.76 -0.10 -17.91
C VAL A 166 -23.85 -0.95 -19.16
N GLU A 167 -22.87 -0.81 -20.06
CA GLU A 167 -22.67 -1.76 -21.15
C GLU A 167 -21.68 -2.83 -20.70
N LEU A 168 -22.12 -4.09 -20.68
CA LEU A 168 -21.22 -5.24 -20.50
C LEU A 168 -20.99 -5.87 -21.88
N SER A 169 -19.73 -5.98 -22.29
CA SER A 169 -19.35 -6.40 -23.63
C SER A 169 -18.18 -7.38 -23.64
N ASN A 170 -18.12 -8.23 -24.66
CA ASN A 170 -16.95 -9.02 -24.99
C ASN A 170 -16.88 -9.23 -26.52
N ALA A 171 -15.96 -10.09 -26.99
CA ALA A 171 -15.78 -10.34 -28.42
C ALA A 171 -17.00 -10.99 -29.11
N LEU A 172 -17.93 -11.57 -28.35
CA LEU A 172 -19.08 -12.33 -28.86
C LEU A 172 -20.38 -11.52 -28.85
N GLY A 173 -20.44 -10.43 -28.07
CA GLY A 173 -21.62 -9.60 -28.00
C GLY A 173 -21.56 -8.53 -26.91
N ARG A 174 -22.69 -7.83 -26.74
CA ARG A 174 -22.87 -6.81 -25.70
C ARG A 174 -24.30 -6.82 -25.18
N THR A 175 -24.45 -6.36 -23.95
CA THR A 175 -25.74 -6.22 -23.26
C THR A 175 -25.74 -4.91 -22.46
N LEU A 176 -26.91 -4.31 -22.28
CA LEU A 176 -27.08 -3.04 -21.57
C LEU A 176 -27.91 -3.29 -20.30
N ALA A 177 -27.32 -3.11 -19.14
CA ALA A 177 -27.99 -3.22 -17.84
C ALA A 177 -28.27 -1.83 -17.27
N GLY A 178 -29.54 -1.51 -17.02
CA GLY A 178 -29.97 -0.28 -16.36
C GLY A 178 -30.07 -0.43 -14.84
N ALA A 179 -30.47 0.64 -14.16
CA ALA A 179 -30.69 0.64 -12.71
C ALA A 179 -31.56 -0.55 -12.26
N TYR A 180 -31.15 -1.20 -11.17
CA TYR A 180 -31.75 -2.40 -10.61
C TYR A 180 -31.76 -3.62 -11.55
N MET A 181 -30.84 -3.67 -12.51
CA MET A 181 -30.64 -4.86 -13.35
C MET A 181 -29.36 -5.60 -13.00
N ARG A 182 -29.37 -6.89 -13.26
CA ARG A 182 -28.20 -7.77 -13.20
C ARG A 182 -27.97 -8.42 -14.56
N THR A 183 -26.72 -8.58 -14.94
CA THR A 183 -26.30 -9.41 -16.06
C THR A 183 -25.00 -10.13 -15.71
N SER A 184 -24.61 -11.12 -16.51
CA SER A 184 -23.36 -11.85 -16.33
C SER A 184 -22.68 -12.12 -17.67
N ALA A 185 -21.38 -12.42 -17.62
CA ALA A 185 -20.61 -12.88 -18.76
C ALA A 185 -19.70 -14.04 -18.33
N ARG A 186 -19.72 -15.13 -19.11
CA ARG A 186 -18.84 -16.30 -18.94
C ARG A 186 -17.82 -16.40 -20.05
N ARG A 187 -16.70 -17.08 -19.82
CA ARG A 187 -15.72 -17.33 -20.88
C ARG A 187 -16.39 -18.06 -22.06
N GLY A 188 -16.19 -17.53 -23.26
CA GLY A 188 -16.64 -18.18 -24.50
C GLY A 188 -18.12 -17.97 -24.82
N GLU A 189 -18.85 -17.19 -24.02
CA GLU A 189 -20.27 -16.89 -24.22
C GLU A 189 -20.49 -15.37 -24.34
N PRO A 190 -21.45 -14.88 -25.14
CA PRO A 190 -21.82 -13.48 -25.11
C PRO A 190 -22.46 -13.11 -23.75
N PRO A 191 -22.40 -11.84 -23.32
CA PRO A 191 -23.06 -11.41 -22.10
C PRO A 191 -24.57 -11.73 -22.11
N GLU A 192 -25.08 -12.20 -20.99
CA GLU A 192 -26.48 -12.60 -20.85
C GLU A 192 -27.43 -11.39 -20.95
N PRO A 193 -28.66 -11.57 -21.44
CA PRO A 193 -29.71 -10.56 -21.30
C PRO A 193 -29.89 -10.16 -19.82
N PRO A 194 -30.14 -8.88 -19.52
CA PRO A 194 -30.25 -8.42 -18.14
C PRO A 194 -31.58 -8.83 -17.52
N ASP A 195 -31.54 -9.25 -16.26
CA ASP A 195 -32.70 -9.51 -15.42
C ASP A 195 -32.95 -8.37 -14.44
N THR A 196 -34.21 -8.16 -14.05
CA THR A 196 -34.57 -7.14 -13.06
C THR A 196 -34.45 -7.69 -11.63
N LEU A 197 -33.86 -6.89 -10.74
CA LEU A 197 -33.77 -7.13 -9.31
C LEU A 197 -34.72 -6.21 -8.54
N SER A 198 -35.20 -6.67 -7.39
CA SER A 198 -35.84 -5.80 -6.40
C SER A 198 -34.81 -4.92 -5.68
N GLN A 199 -35.26 -3.79 -5.13
CA GLN A 199 -34.41 -2.92 -4.29
C GLN A 199 -33.76 -3.67 -3.12
N ARG A 200 -34.48 -4.65 -2.55
CA ARG A 200 -33.94 -5.52 -1.49
C ARG A 200 -32.76 -6.33 -1.99
N GLN A 201 -32.88 -6.98 -3.14
CA GLN A 201 -31.79 -7.79 -3.72
C GLN A 201 -30.56 -6.93 -4.02
N VAL A 202 -30.74 -5.73 -4.57
CA VAL A 202 -29.62 -4.81 -4.83
C VAL A 202 -28.96 -4.38 -3.52
N ARG A 203 -29.73 -3.95 -2.52
CA ARG A 203 -29.19 -3.55 -1.21
C ARG A 203 -28.44 -4.70 -0.53
N ASP A 204 -29.02 -5.90 -0.56
CA ASP A 204 -28.41 -7.07 0.08
C ASP A 204 -27.09 -7.42 -0.64
N ARG A 205 -27.02 -7.30 -1.98
CA ARG A 205 -25.80 -7.48 -2.78
C ARG A 205 -24.70 -6.48 -2.41
N VAL A 206 -25.02 -5.19 -2.30
CA VAL A 206 -24.03 -4.14 -2.03
C VAL A 206 -23.83 -3.83 -0.55
N SER A 207 -24.43 -4.62 0.35
CA SER A 207 -24.35 -4.43 1.81
C SER A 207 -22.92 -4.49 2.36
N TRP A 208 -22.01 -5.14 1.63
CA TRP A 208 -20.60 -5.16 2.00
C TRP A 208 -19.99 -3.75 1.99
N THR A 209 -20.47 -2.83 1.16
CA THR A 209 -19.92 -1.47 1.02
C THR A 209 -19.99 -0.64 2.31
N GLU A 210 -20.89 -0.99 3.23
CA GLU A 210 -21.05 -0.33 4.53
C GLU A 210 -19.88 -0.58 5.50
N ARG A 211 -19.10 -1.63 5.27
CA ARG A 211 -17.99 -2.06 6.14
C ARG A 211 -16.62 -1.85 5.48
N VAL A 212 -16.47 -0.86 4.61
CA VAL A 212 -15.18 -0.57 3.94
C VAL A 212 -14.28 0.30 4.79
N GLU A 213 -14.85 1.22 5.56
CA GLU A 213 -14.07 2.04 6.50
C GLU A 213 -13.64 1.20 7.71
N PRO A 214 -12.39 1.33 8.16
CA PRO A 214 -11.87 0.58 9.29
C PRO A 214 -12.60 0.98 10.59
N LYS A 215 -12.96 -0.02 11.39
CA LYS A 215 -13.57 0.19 12.71
C LYS A 215 -12.55 0.68 13.73
N TRP A 216 -11.31 0.26 13.60
CA TRP A 216 -10.21 0.62 14.50
C TRP A 216 -8.99 1.11 13.72
N LYS A 217 -8.20 2.00 14.32
CA LYS A 217 -6.86 2.35 13.89
C LYS A 217 -5.87 1.70 14.85
N LEU A 218 -4.93 0.92 14.33
CA LEU A 218 -3.87 0.36 15.14
C LEU A 218 -2.85 1.44 15.48
N ASN A 219 -2.46 1.49 16.74
CA ASN A 219 -1.41 2.36 17.24
C ASN A 219 -0.35 1.51 17.93
N LEU A 220 0.87 1.52 17.41
CA LEU A 220 2.00 0.81 17.98
C LEU A 220 2.81 1.80 18.80
N ILE A 221 2.98 1.51 20.08
CA ILE A 221 3.66 2.37 21.05
C ILE A 221 4.84 1.56 21.60
N PRO A 222 6.05 1.76 21.04
CA PRO A 222 7.25 1.20 21.64
C PRO A 222 7.51 1.82 23.01
N GLU A 223 8.07 1.04 23.93
CA GLU A 223 8.55 1.58 25.20
C GLU A 223 9.67 2.63 24.96
N GLY A 224 9.64 3.73 25.70
CA GLY A 224 10.61 4.82 25.52
C GLY A 224 10.57 5.46 24.13
N GLU A 225 11.73 5.68 23.53
CA GLU A 225 11.88 6.37 22.23
C GLU A 225 11.92 5.41 21.02
N GLY A 226 11.59 4.12 21.19
CA GLY A 226 11.73 3.13 20.12
C GLY A 226 13.20 2.81 19.76
N LYS A 227 14.13 3.07 20.68
CA LYS A 227 15.56 2.75 20.52
C LYS A 227 15.91 1.53 21.35
N VAL A 228 16.59 0.57 20.74
CA VAL A 228 17.02 -0.68 21.42
C VAL A 228 18.48 -0.99 21.07
N PRO A 229 19.32 -1.38 22.05
CA PRO A 229 20.67 -1.81 21.73
C PRO A 229 20.67 -3.15 20.97
N VAL A 230 21.70 -3.42 20.16
CA VAL A 230 21.89 -4.73 19.54
C VAL A 230 21.90 -5.82 20.62
N GLY A 231 21.05 -6.83 20.46
CA GLY A 231 20.85 -7.90 21.43
C GLY A 231 19.90 -7.57 22.58
N GLY A 232 19.55 -6.29 22.76
CA GLY A 232 18.56 -5.82 23.72
C GLY A 232 17.13 -6.10 23.28
N THR A 233 16.21 -5.98 24.23
CA THR A 233 14.78 -6.21 24.03
C THR A 233 13.97 -4.93 24.27
N LEU A 234 12.84 -4.81 23.58
CA LEU A 234 11.93 -3.67 23.71
C LEU A 234 10.49 -4.17 23.70
N GLU A 235 9.65 -3.75 24.65
CA GLU A 235 8.22 -4.02 24.61
C GLU A 235 7.51 -3.00 23.70
N VAL A 236 6.51 -3.46 22.95
CA VAL A 236 5.63 -2.63 22.13
C VAL A 236 4.19 -2.93 22.52
N LEU A 237 3.48 -1.88 22.92
CA LEU A 237 2.04 -1.90 23.15
C LEU A 237 1.32 -1.64 21.83
N VAL A 238 0.33 -2.47 21.50
CA VAL A 238 -0.55 -2.28 20.35
C VAL A 238 -1.94 -1.91 20.87
N GLN A 239 -2.46 -0.77 20.44
CA GLN A 239 -3.79 -0.31 20.81
C GLN A 239 -4.72 -0.24 19.59
N ALA A 240 -5.96 -0.69 19.77
CA ALA A 240 -7.03 -0.48 18.81
C ALA A 240 -7.82 0.79 19.18
N ILE A 241 -7.59 1.86 18.42
CA ILE A 241 -8.21 3.17 18.65
C ILE A 241 -9.45 3.30 17.78
N SER A 242 -10.58 3.69 18.36
CA SER A 242 -11.77 4.06 17.58
C SER A 242 -11.51 5.36 16.81
N PRO A 243 -11.60 5.39 15.47
CA PRO A 243 -11.41 6.62 14.69
C PRO A 243 -12.43 7.71 15.02
N ARG A 244 -13.59 7.33 15.59
CA ARG A 244 -14.66 8.27 15.97
C ARG A 244 -14.39 8.98 17.29
N THR A 245 -13.83 8.28 18.27
CA THR A 245 -13.62 8.83 19.62
C THR A 245 -12.17 9.20 19.90
N GLY A 246 -11.21 8.68 19.11
CA GLY A 246 -9.79 8.84 19.36
C GLY A 246 -9.29 8.09 20.61
N GLN A 247 -10.11 7.21 21.18
CA GLN A 247 -9.81 6.46 22.40
C GLN A 247 -9.69 4.96 22.11
N VAL A 248 -8.98 4.25 22.99
CA VAL A 248 -8.88 2.79 22.96
C VAL A 248 -10.27 2.18 23.09
N ASP A 249 -10.65 1.35 22.13
CA ASP A 249 -11.94 0.66 22.13
C ASP A 249 -11.82 -0.71 22.80
N ARG A 250 -12.31 -0.77 24.05
CA ARG A 250 -12.28 -1.99 24.86
C ARG A 250 -13.18 -3.12 24.34
N SER A 251 -14.04 -2.85 23.36
CA SER A 251 -14.81 -3.90 22.70
C SER A 251 -14.01 -4.67 21.63
N CYS A 252 -12.83 -4.18 21.26
CA CYS A 252 -11.99 -4.80 20.25
C CYS A 252 -11.39 -6.12 20.74
N ARG A 253 -11.61 -7.16 19.92
CA ARG A 253 -11.09 -8.53 20.05
C ARG A 253 -10.64 -8.97 18.66
N VAL A 254 -9.34 -8.90 18.37
CA VAL A 254 -8.82 -9.17 17.02
C VAL A 254 -7.50 -9.91 17.10
N THR A 255 -7.33 -10.91 16.25
CA THR A 255 -6.01 -11.51 15.97
C THR A 255 -5.41 -10.79 14.77
N LEU A 256 -4.23 -10.19 14.97
CA LEU A 256 -3.52 -9.51 13.88
C LEU A 256 -2.90 -10.50 12.91
N HIS A 257 -2.72 -10.07 11.67
CA HIS A 257 -1.85 -10.78 10.75
C HIS A 257 -0.41 -10.77 11.26
N PRO A 258 0.45 -11.70 10.79
CA PRO A 258 1.86 -11.66 11.12
C PRO A 258 2.47 -10.28 10.83
N LEU A 259 3.20 -9.73 11.80
CA LEU A 259 3.77 -8.39 11.67
C LEU A 259 4.71 -8.32 10.45
N SER A 260 4.60 -7.23 9.69
CA SER A 260 5.47 -6.97 8.54
C SER A 260 6.63 -6.08 8.97
N VAL A 261 7.81 -6.38 8.44
CA VAL A 261 9.04 -5.65 8.71
C VAL A 261 9.75 -5.36 7.39
N ASP A 262 10.16 -4.12 7.19
CA ASP A 262 10.82 -3.68 5.95
C ASP A 262 12.26 -4.19 5.82
N LEU A 263 12.97 -4.33 6.94
CA LEU A 263 14.35 -4.82 7.00
C LEU A 263 14.49 -6.03 7.92
N PRO A 264 15.19 -7.09 7.48
CA PRO A 264 15.42 -8.26 8.32
C PRO A 264 16.36 -7.91 9.49
N GLY A 265 16.17 -8.59 10.62
CA GLY A 265 17.04 -8.42 11.80
C GLY A 265 16.30 -8.27 13.11
N LEU A 266 14.97 -8.23 13.09
CA LEU A 266 14.14 -8.31 14.29
C LEU A 266 13.66 -9.74 14.55
N LEU A 267 13.66 -10.11 15.82
CA LEU A 267 12.94 -11.25 16.35
C LEU A 267 11.87 -10.73 17.31
N PHE A 268 10.75 -11.43 17.40
CA PHE A 268 9.61 -11.04 18.20
C PHE A 268 9.16 -12.17 19.12
N SER A 269 8.57 -11.80 20.25
CA SER A 269 8.01 -12.72 21.23
C SER A 269 6.65 -12.19 21.72
N THR A 270 5.66 -13.07 21.81
CA THR A 270 4.32 -12.77 22.34
C THR A 270 4.02 -13.51 23.65
N ASP A 271 4.99 -14.25 24.18
CA ASP A 271 4.87 -15.08 25.39
C ASP A 271 5.83 -14.65 26.51
N GLY A 272 6.27 -13.38 26.48
CA GLY A 272 7.18 -12.82 27.48
C GLY A 272 8.64 -13.25 27.29
N GLY A 273 9.08 -13.53 26.06
CA GLY A 273 10.47 -13.82 25.71
C GLY A 273 10.84 -15.30 25.72
N ARG A 274 9.87 -16.21 25.86
CA ARG A 274 10.14 -17.67 25.92
C ARG A 274 10.37 -18.23 24.51
N THR A 275 9.60 -17.75 23.53
CA THR A 275 9.76 -18.10 22.12
C THR A 275 10.00 -16.86 21.27
N TRP A 276 10.78 -17.03 20.19
CA TRP A 276 11.20 -15.95 19.29
C TRP A 276 10.91 -16.33 17.84
N ALA A 277 10.24 -15.45 17.10
CA ALA A 277 9.85 -15.64 15.71
C ALA A 277 10.08 -14.37 14.87
N GLN A 278 10.20 -14.50 13.55
CA GLN A 278 10.36 -13.35 12.65
C GLN A 278 9.04 -12.67 12.26
N ALA A 279 7.92 -13.38 12.37
CA ALA A 279 6.59 -12.91 11.98
C ALA A 279 5.56 -13.34 13.04
N PRO A 280 5.52 -12.66 14.21
CA PRO A 280 4.66 -13.05 15.32
C PRO A 280 3.20 -12.74 15.00
N VAL A 281 2.30 -13.54 15.58
CA VAL A 281 0.86 -13.24 15.61
C VAL A 281 0.52 -12.61 16.95
N VAL A 282 0.03 -11.39 16.93
CA VAL A 282 -0.35 -10.63 18.14
C VAL A 282 -1.86 -10.66 18.31
N GLN A 283 -2.33 -10.96 19.52
CA GLN A 283 -3.74 -10.90 19.88
C GLN A 283 -4.03 -9.58 20.60
N ILE A 284 -5.10 -8.89 20.17
CA ILE A 284 -5.63 -7.71 20.81
C ILE A 284 -6.86 -8.13 21.61
N GLU A 285 -6.80 -7.92 22.92
CA GLU A 285 -7.84 -8.22 23.88
C GLU A 285 -8.21 -6.93 24.63
N ALA A 286 -9.51 -6.61 24.64
CA ALA A 286 -10.02 -5.40 25.27
C ALA A 286 -9.34 -4.12 24.75
N GLY A 287 -9.06 -4.09 23.44
CA GLY A 287 -8.43 -2.96 22.77
C GLY A 287 -6.90 -2.89 22.88
N GLU A 288 -6.25 -3.82 23.58
CA GLU A 288 -4.80 -3.81 23.77
C GLU A 288 -4.16 -5.18 23.49
N GLY A 289 -2.96 -5.16 22.90
CA GLY A 289 -2.10 -6.32 22.71
C GLY A 289 -0.64 -5.92 22.95
N ARG A 290 0.24 -6.89 23.18
CA ARG A 290 1.67 -6.61 23.43
C ARG A 290 2.56 -7.62 22.75
N PHE A 291 3.75 -7.19 22.37
CA PHE A 291 4.82 -8.06 21.96
C PHE A 291 6.16 -7.46 22.37
N ILE A 292 7.16 -8.31 22.50
CA ILE A 292 8.55 -7.93 22.75
C ILE A 292 9.32 -8.12 21.44
N LEU A 293 10.19 -7.20 21.09
CA LEU A 293 11.12 -7.33 19.98
C LEU A 293 12.56 -7.37 20.46
N LYS A 294 13.44 -7.95 19.64
CA LYS A 294 14.89 -7.99 19.83
C LYS A 294 15.58 -7.70 18.50
N GLY A 295 16.47 -6.72 18.50
CA GLY A 295 17.25 -6.34 17.31
C GLY A 295 18.61 -7.03 17.27
N ASN A 296 18.90 -7.73 16.18
CA ASN A 296 20.16 -8.46 15.98
C ASN A 296 21.12 -7.75 15.02
N LYS A 297 20.65 -6.71 14.33
CA LYS A 297 21.41 -5.94 13.35
C LYS A 297 21.09 -4.46 13.52
N GLU A 298 22.12 -3.62 13.44
CA GLU A 298 21.94 -2.17 13.47
C GLU A 298 21.13 -1.67 12.28
N GLY A 299 20.30 -0.66 12.52
CA GLY A 299 19.49 -0.01 11.50
C GLY A 299 18.18 0.55 12.04
N THR A 300 17.53 1.34 11.21
CA THR A 300 16.15 1.78 11.42
C THR A 300 15.22 0.80 10.74
N VAL A 301 14.26 0.27 11.48
CA VAL A 301 13.33 -0.76 11.04
C VAL A 301 11.90 -0.25 11.20
N HIS A 302 11.09 -0.41 10.17
CA HIS A 302 9.67 -0.07 10.18
C HIS A 302 8.84 -1.34 10.36
N ILE A 303 8.04 -1.37 11.43
CA ILE A 303 7.10 -2.45 11.72
C ILE A 303 5.71 -1.99 11.34
N THR A 304 5.00 -2.80 10.56
CA THR A 304 3.60 -2.56 10.22
C THR A 304 2.74 -3.68 10.76
N ALA A 305 1.70 -3.33 11.51
CA ALA A 305 0.65 -4.25 11.95
C ALA A 305 -0.60 -4.06 11.10
N THR A 306 -1.23 -5.17 10.73
CA THR A 306 -2.51 -5.19 10.03
C THR A 306 -3.42 -6.22 10.68
N GLY A 307 -4.74 -6.05 10.57
CA GLY A 307 -5.72 -7.00 11.08
C GLY A 307 -7.12 -6.71 10.55
N PRO A 308 -8.03 -7.68 10.61
CA PRO A 308 -9.43 -7.50 10.19
C PRO A 308 -10.06 -6.24 10.80
N ASP A 309 -10.82 -5.49 9.99
CA ASP A 309 -11.49 -4.23 10.38
C ASP A 309 -10.58 -3.13 10.95
N CYS A 310 -9.26 -3.26 10.80
CA CYS A 310 -8.28 -2.33 11.33
C CYS A 310 -7.55 -1.59 10.21
N ALA A 311 -7.41 -0.27 10.36
CA ALA A 311 -6.44 0.50 9.60
C ALA A 311 -5.02 0.09 10.04
N PRO A 312 -4.06 -0.03 9.11
CA PRO A 312 -2.68 -0.36 9.43
C PRO A 312 -2.09 0.59 10.47
N GLY A 313 -1.28 0.04 11.37
CA GLY A 313 -0.50 0.78 12.36
C GLY A 313 0.98 0.58 12.12
N GLU A 314 1.78 1.61 12.33
CA GLU A 314 3.21 1.59 12.07
C GLU A 314 4.00 2.01 13.31
N ALA A 315 5.17 1.42 13.50
CA ALA A 315 6.17 1.87 14.45
C ALA A 315 7.56 1.85 13.82
N THR A 316 8.37 2.84 14.16
CA THR A 316 9.78 2.91 13.78
C THR A 316 10.64 2.53 14.97
N ILE A 317 11.50 1.55 14.76
CA ILE A 317 12.44 1.05 15.77
C ILE A 317 13.86 1.32 15.29
N VAL A 318 14.71 1.86 16.16
CA VAL A 318 16.13 2.07 15.88
C VAL A 318 16.92 1.08 16.70
N VAL A 319 17.59 0.15 16.01
CA VAL A 319 18.56 -0.77 16.61
C VAL A 319 19.94 -0.15 16.48
N ALA A 320 20.57 0.18 17.61
CA ALA A 320 21.91 0.79 17.65
C ALA A 320 22.86 -0.10 18.46
N SER A 321 24.16 -0.06 18.21
CA SER A 321 25.10 -0.59 19.20
C SER A 321 24.95 0.21 20.49
N GLU A 322 24.99 -0.50 21.62
CA GLU A 322 25.31 0.15 22.89
C GLU A 322 26.64 0.88 22.70
N LYS A 323 26.71 2.19 23.02
CA LYS A 323 27.95 2.96 22.98
C LYS A 323 29.05 2.12 23.60
N GLY A 324 29.97 1.65 22.75
CA GLY A 324 30.87 0.58 23.14
C GLY A 324 31.84 1.09 24.18
N ARG A 325 31.74 0.61 25.42
CA ARG A 325 32.93 0.57 26.30
C ARG A 325 33.92 -0.38 25.64
N LYS A 326 34.88 0.15 24.90
CA LYS A 326 35.98 -0.65 24.36
C LYS A 326 37.02 -0.80 25.47
N ILE A 327 37.24 -2.03 25.91
CA ILE A 327 38.30 -2.36 26.87
C ILE A 327 39.47 -2.94 26.06
N ILE A 328 40.60 -2.23 26.06
CA ILE A 328 41.86 -2.73 25.50
C ILE A 328 42.69 -3.25 26.66
N GLU A 329 42.94 -4.56 26.68
CA GLU A 329 43.92 -5.17 27.58
C GLU A 329 45.22 -5.45 26.83
N MET A 330 46.32 -4.85 27.29
CA MET A 330 47.66 -5.08 26.77
C MET A 330 48.54 -5.68 27.85
N GLU A 331 49.25 -6.76 27.52
CA GLU A 331 50.33 -7.28 28.36
C GLU A 331 51.67 -6.75 27.85
N TYR A 332 52.47 -6.17 28.74
CA TYR A 332 53.81 -5.68 28.43
C TYR A 332 54.80 -6.10 29.52
N ILE A 333 56.09 -6.09 29.19
CA ILE A 333 57.17 -6.39 30.13
C ILE A 333 57.80 -5.06 30.53
N ASP A 334 57.86 -4.76 31.83
CA ASP A 334 58.50 -3.55 32.32
C ASP A 334 60.04 -3.62 32.22
N GLU A 335 60.73 -2.49 32.45
CA GLU A 335 62.21 -2.39 32.37
C GLU A 335 62.94 -3.36 33.32
N LYS A 336 62.23 -3.95 34.28
CA LYS A 336 62.75 -4.94 35.24
C LYS A 336 62.40 -6.38 34.85
N GLY A 337 61.89 -6.61 33.63
CA GLY A 337 61.55 -7.93 33.13
C GLY A 337 60.24 -8.50 33.69
N LYS A 338 59.42 -7.71 34.39
CA LYS A 338 58.17 -8.17 35.00
C LYS A 338 57.00 -7.94 34.07
N LYS A 339 56.19 -8.99 33.83
CA LYS A 339 54.92 -8.87 33.09
C LYS A 339 53.94 -7.97 33.84
N ARG A 340 53.35 -7.02 33.13
CA ARG A 340 52.33 -6.07 33.58
C ARG A 340 51.16 -6.11 32.60
N ARG A 341 49.97 -5.78 33.10
CA ARG A 341 48.76 -5.66 32.28
C ARG A 341 48.25 -4.23 32.37
N LEU A 342 48.01 -3.62 31.22
CA LEU A 342 47.40 -2.31 31.07
C LEU A 342 45.97 -2.51 30.59
N ARG A 343 45.00 -1.91 31.28
CA ARG A 343 43.58 -1.90 30.91
C ARG A 343 43.18 -0.47 30.58
N ILE A 344 42.77 -0.24 29.35
CA ILE A 344 42.30 1.06 28.86
C ILE A 344 40.81 0.95 28.60
N GLU A 345 40.01 1.80 29.26
CA GLU A 345 38.57 1.90 29.04
C GLU A 345 38.29 3.13 28.17
N LEU A 346 37.77 2.89 26.97
CA LEU A 346 37.40 3.93 26.02
C LEU A 346 35.88 4.07 26.03
N GLU A 347 35.42 5.30 26.25
CA GLU A 347 34.01 5.66 26.20
C GLU A 347 33.79 6.54 24.95
N GLU A 348 33.02 6.04 23.98
CA GLU A 348 32.66 6.81 22.78
C GLU A 348 31.65 7.90 23.19
N LYS A 349 32.08 9.16 23.13
CA LYS A 349 31.26 10.32 23.50
C LYS A 349 30.12 10.56 22.53
#